data_AF-A0A7D7QFG0-F1
#
_entry.id   AF-A0A7D7QFG0-F1
#
_cell.length_a   1.000
_cell.length_b   1.000
_cell.length_c   1.000
_cell.angle_alpha   90.00
_cell.angle_beta   90.00
_cell.angle_gamma   90.00
#
_symmetry.space_group_name_H-M   'P 1'
#
loop_
_entity.id
_entity.type
_entity.pdbx_description
1 polymer ?
#
loop_
_entity_poly.entity_id
_entity_poly.type
_entity_poly.pdbx_seq_one_letter_code
_entity_poly.pdbx_strand_id
1 'polypeptide(L)'
;MLSAILSSVRWNKIEAENKNLIRKMNFENPLFLLPILVGPIFMIAGIVMLLFPPKKINYLYGYRTKNSMKNINNWNFAQNYSAKIMIWSGFVFSLTSLIGINIKGNEFIQLIIALCLMFLLCAIIFYLTERKLRQKFE
;
A
#
# COMPACT_ATOMS: atom_id res chain seq x y z
N MET A 1 -11.35 27.88 -43.84
CA MET A 1 -12.57 27.05 -43.66
C MET A 1 -12.25 25.55 -43.68
N LEU A 2 -11.63 25.02 -44.74
CA LEU A 2 -11.25 23.61 -44.84
C LEU A 2 -10.28 23.14 -43.73
N SER A 3 -9.29 23.96 -43.38
CA SER A 3 -8.34 23.68 -42.30
C SER A 3 -9.00 23.57 -40.92
N ALA A 4 -10.01 24.40 -40.65
CA ALA A 4 -10.77 24.37 -39.41
C ALA A 4 -11.61 23.09 -39.31
N ILE A 5 -12.25 22.67 -40.40
CA ILE A 5 -13.04 21.43 -40.47
C ILE A 5 -12.15 20.19 -40.31
N LEU A 6 -10.98 20.17 -40.97
CA LEU A 6 -10.01 19.08 -40.81
C LEU A 6 -9.47 19.00 -39.38
N SER A 7 -9.25 20.15 -38.74
CA SER A 7 -8.85 20.18 -37.34
C SER A 7 -9.95 19.63 -36.42
N SER A 8 -11.22 20.01 -36.60
CA SER A 8 -12.32 19.55 -35.75
C SER A 8 -12.60 18.06 -35.90
N VAL A 9 -12.51 17.51 -37.11
CA VAL A 9 -12.63 16.06 -37.35
C VAL A 9 -11.49 15.29 -36.67
N ARG A 10 -10.26 15.80 -36.76
CA ARG A 10 -9.10 15.21 -36.08
C ARG A 10 -9.26 15.25 -34.56
N TRP A 11 -9.73 16.38 -34.00
CA TRP A 11 -9.99 16.51 -32.56
C TRP A 11 -11.04 15.52 -32.06
N ASN A 12 -12.16 15.38 -32.78
CA ASN A 12 -13.22 14.43 -32.42
C ASN A 12 -12.73 12.97 -32.44
N LYS A 13 -11.85 12.62 -33.40
CA LYS A 13 -11.26 11.28 -33.47
C LYS A 13 -10.32 11.01 -32.29
N ILE A 14 -9.45 11.97 -31.94
CA ILE A 14 -8.56 11.87 -30.78
C ILE A 14 -9.35 11.74 -29.48
N GLU A 15 -10.44 12.49 -29.34
CA GLU A 15 -11.29 12.41 -28.14
C GLU A 15 -12.00 11.06 -28.04
N ALA A 16 -12.48 10.51 -29.15
CA ALA A 16 -13.06 9.17 -29.18
C ALA A 16 -12.03 8.07 -28.85
N GLU A 17 -10.79 8.19 -29.36
CA GLU A 17 -9.69 7.29 -29.03
C GLU A 17 -9.30 7.37 -27.55
N ASN A 18 -9.20 8.58 -26.98
CA ASN A 18 -8.94 8.79 -25.56
C ASN A 18 -10.06 8.23 -24.67
N LYS A 19 -11.33 8.45 -25.02
CA LYS A 19 -12.46 7.86 -24.29
C LYS A 19 -12.42 6.33 -24.31
N ASN A 20 -12.01 5.72 -25.42
CA ASN A 20 -11.83 4.27 -25.53
C ASN A 20 -10.61 3.74 -24.75
N LEU A 21 -9.51 4.51 -24.68
CA LEU A 21 -8.33 4.17 -23.88
C LEU A 21 -8.62 4.25 -22.38
N ILE A 22 -9.30 5.29 -21.92
CA ILE A 22 -9.72 5.44 -20.51
C ILE A 22 -10.71 4.33 -20.13
N ARG A 23 -11.66 3.99 -21.01
CA ARG A 23 -12.56 2.83 -20.81
C ARG A 23 -11.84 1.48 -20.77
N LYS A 24 -10.64 1.38 -21.36
CA LYS A 24 -9.84 0.15 -21.33
C LYS A 24 -9.11 -0.05 -19.99
N MET A 25 -8.77 1.03 -19.30
CA MET A 25 -8.12 1.00 -17.99
C MET A 25 -9.18 0.80 -16.91
N ASN A 26 -9.15 -0.36 -16.23
CA ASN A 26 -10.17 -0.69 -15.24
C ASN A 26 -9.76 -0.15 -13.86
N PHE A 27 -9.94 1.15 -13.64
CA PHE A 27 -9.64 1.80 -12.36
C PHE A 27 -10.59 1.37 -11.22
N GLU A 28 -11.68 0.68 -11.54
CA GLU A 28 -12.60 0.08 -10.58
C GLU A 28 -12.14 -1.30 -10.12
N ASN A 29 -11.09 -1.87 -10.76
CA ASN A 29 -10.56 -3.18 -10.40
C ASN A 29 -10.08 -3.18 -8.93
N PRO A 30 -10.57 -4.11 -8.08
CA PRO A 30 -10.11 -4.23 -6.70
C PRO A 30 -8.59 -4.40 -6.54
N LEU A 31 -7.92 -5.07 -7.49
CA LEU A 31 -6.45 -5.20 -7.52
C LEU A 31 -5.73 -3.89 -7.81
N PHE A 32 -6.41 -2.89 -8.37
CA PHE A 32 -5.88 -1.54 -8.50
C PHE A 32 -6.26 -0.68 -7.29
N LEU A 33 -7.56 -0.65 -6.96
CA LEU A 33 -8.13 0.31 -6.01
C LEU A 33 -7.67 0.05 -4.56
N LEU A 34 -7.65 -1.20 -4.10
CA LEU A 34 -7.22 -1.49 -2.73
C LEU A 34 -5.75 -1.15 -2.50
N PRO A 35 -4.79 -1.61 -3.33
CA PRO A 35 -3.39 -1.33 -3.05
C PRO A 35 -3.01 0.15 -3.21
N ILE A 36 -3.61 0.87 -4.16
CA ILE A 36 -3.31 2.30 -4.35
C ILE A 36 -3.87 3.19 -3.22
N LEU A 37 -4.93 2.77 -2.55
CA LEU A 37 -5.50 3.51 -1.41
C LEU A 37 -4.87 3.11 -0.08
N VAL A 38 -4.74 1.81 0.18
CA VAL A 38 -4.28 1.29 1.48
C VAL A 38 -2.75 1.35 1.61
N GLY A 39 -2.01 1.16 0.51
CA GLY A 39 -0.56 1.24 0.52
C GLY A 39 -0.02 2.58 1.04
N PRO A 40 -0.51 3.74 0.55
CA PRO A 40 -0.14 5.04 1.09
C PRO A 40 -0.53 5.24 2.56
N ILE A 41 -1.66 4.69 3.01
CA ILE A 41 -2.06 4.73 4.43
C ILE A 41 -1.00 4.04 5.29
N PHE A 42 -0.50 2.87 4.86
CA PHE A 42 0.56 2.16 5.60
C PHE A 42 1.87 2.96 5.59
N MET A 43 2.23 3.56 4.46
CA MET A 43 3.40 4.44 4.37
C MET A 43 3.29 5.63 5.32
N ILE A 44 2.16 6.35 5.30
CA ILE A 44 1.90 7.49 6.16
C ILE A 44 1.93 7.07 7.62
N ALA A 45 1.25 5.98 7.99
CA ALA A 45 1.26 5.46 9.36
C ALA A 45 2.70 5.15 9.82
N GLY A 46 3.53 4.57 8.94
CA GLY A 46 4.91 4.23 9.27
C GLY A 46 5.79 5.47 9.40
N ILE A 47 5.59 6.46 8.54
CA ILE A 47 6.27 7.77 8.64
C ILE A 47 5.88 8.47 9.95
N VAL A 48 4.59 8.54 10.28
CA VAL A 48 4.10 9.11 11.54
C VAL A 48 4.73 8.39 12.73
N MET A 49 4.85 7.07 12.67
CA MET A 49 5.48 6.27 13.72
C MET A 49 6.99 6.48 13.85
N LEU A 50 7.69 6.82 12.76
CA LEU A 50 9.11 7.22 12.80
C LEU A 50 9.30 8.65 13.32
N LEU A 51 8.40 9.57 12.97
CA LEU A 51 8.47 10.98 13.40
C LEU A 51 8.02 11.17 14.85
N PHE A 52 7.00 10.43 15.27
CA PHE A 52 6.38 10.52 16.58
C PHE A 52 6.31 9.14 17.26
N PRO A 53 7.45 8.45 17.47
CA PRO A 53 7.44 7.15 18.11
C PRO A 53 6.91 7.28 19.55
N PRO A 54 6.10 6.32 20.03
CA PRO A 54 5.64 6.36 21.41
C PRO A 54 6.84 6.21 22.35
N LYS A 55 7.12 7.24 23.15
CA LYS A 55 8.32 7.30 24.00
C LYS A 55 8.25 6.39 25.24
N LYS A 56 7.06 5.91 25.58
CA LYS A 56 6.80 5.01 26.70
C LYS A 56 5.97 3.85 26.19
N ILE A 57 6.08 2.71 26.86
CA ILE A 57 5.21 1.55 26.62
C ILE A 57 3.77 2.00 26.83
N ASN A 58 2.96 1.87 25.78
CA ASN A 58 1.57 2.30 25.74
C ASN A 58 0.72 1.19 25.11
N TYR A 59 -0.49 0.99 25.63
CA TYR A 59 -1.44 0.01 25.11
C TYR A 59 -2.32 0.56 23.99
N LEU A 60 -2.31 1.86 23.69
CA LEU A 60 -3.15 2.44 22.62
C LEU A 60 -2.44 2.61 21.27
N TYR A 61 -1.13 2.86 21.28
CA TYR A 61 -0.38 3.25 20.08
C TYR A 61 0.96 2.52 20.00
N GLY A 62 1.38 2.21 18.77
CA GLY A 62 2.64 1.55 18.46
C GLY A 62 2.55 0.04 18.26
N TYR A 63 3.70 -0.57 18.02
CA TYR A 63 3.89 -2.01 17.89
C TYR A 63 3.93 -2.65 19.28
N ARG A 64 2.92 -3.48 19.59
CA ARG A 64 2.55 -3.89 20.97
C ARG A 64 2.52 -5.40 21.16
N THR A 65 3.56 -6.10 20.75
CA THR A 65 3.72 -7.53 21.07
C THR A 65 4.36 -7.72 22.44
N LYS A 66 4.16 -8.91 23.05
CA LYS A 66 4.76 -9.26 24.36
C LYS A 66 6.27 -9.01 24.39
N ASN A 67 6.99 -9.37 23.32
CA ASN A 67 8.45 -9.21 23.24
C ASN A 67 8.86 -7.74 23.10
N SER A 68 8.11 -6.94 22.34
CA SER A 68 8.36 -5.51 22.19
C SER A 68 8.14 -4.73 23.50
N MET A 69 7.17 -5.14 24.32
CA MET A 69 6.80 -4.45 25.56
C MET A 69 7.61 -4.90 26.79
N LYS A 70 8.59 -5.79 26.62
CA LYS A 70 9.37 -6.36 27.75
C LYS A 70 10.17 -5.30 28.52
N ASN A 71 10.76 -4.34 27.82
CA ASN A 71 11.50 -3.23 28.40
C ASN A 71 11.58 -2.07 27.38
N ILE A 72 12.08 -0.91 27.81
CA ILE A 72 12.12 0.30 26.97
C ILE A 72 13.03 0.17 25.74
N ASN A 73 14.10 -0.62 25.82
CA ASN A 73 15.03 -0.83 24.70
C ASN A 73 14.38 -1.67 23.59
N ASN A 74 13.71 -2.77 23.96
CA ASN A 74 12.90 -3.58 23.05
C ASN A 74 11.79 -2.74 22.43
N TRP A 75 11.11 -1.92 23.25
CA TRP A 75 10.02 -1.07 22.80
C TRP A 75 10.50 -0.11 21.72
N ASN A 76 11.52 0.71 22.02
CA ASN A 76 12.07 1.70 21.09
C ASN A 76 12.57 1.06 19.79
N PHE A 77 13.24 -0.08 19.89
CA PHE A 77 13.70 -0.84 18.73
C PHE A 77 12.52 -1.32 17.86
N ALA A 78 11.52 -1.94 18.47
CA ALA A 78 10.34 -2.45 17.78
C ALA A 78 9.60 -1.33 17.05
N GLN A 79 9.42 -0.16 17.70
CA GLN A 79 8.74 0.97 17.07
C GLN A 79 9.46 1.41 15.79
N ASN A 80 10.77 1.62 15.87
CA ASN A 80 11.56 2.07 14.72
C ASN A 80 11.61 1.04 13.59
N TYR A 81 11.82 -0.24 13.94
CA TYR A 81 11.97 -1.30 12.95
C TYR A 81 10.66 -1.63 12.25
N SER A 82 9.57 -1.81 13.00
CA SER A 82 8.26 -2.09 12.42
C SER A 82 7.76 -0.94 11.54
N ALA A 83 8.01 0.31 11.94
CA ALA A 83 7.66 1.48 11.14
C ALA A 83 8.36 1.47 9.77
N LYS A 84 9.66 1.15 9.72
CA LYS A 84 10.41 1.01 8.45
C LYS A 84 9.84 -0.09 7.57
N ILE A 85 9.53 -1.26 8.13
CA ILE A 85 8.93 -2.35 7.35
C ILE A 85 7.53 -1.97 6.89
N MET A 86 6.74 -1.27 7.70
CA MET A 86 5.40 -0.81 7.32
C MET A 86 5.44 0.16 6.14
N ILE A 87 6.41 1.09 6.10
CA ILE A 87 6.63 1.98 4.95
C ILE A 87 6.96 1.15 3.70
N TRP A 88 7.91 0.23 3.80
CA TRP A 88 8.30 -0.61 2.66
C TRP A 88 7.16 -1.50 2.18
N SER A 89 6.42 -2.13 3.09
CA SER A 89 5.24 -2.94 2.76
C SER A 89 4.16 -2.09 2.09
N GLY A 90 3.88 -0.89 2.58
CA GLY A 90 2.92 0.04 1.96
C GLY A 90 3.35 0.48 0.57
N PHE A 91 4.64 0.75 0.36
CA PHE A 91 5.20 1.08 -0.95
C PHE A 91 5.08 -0.09 -1.93
N VAL A 92 5.50 -1.29 -1.52
CA VAL A 92 5.39 -2.51 -2.36
C VAL A 92 3.93 -2.80 -2.67
N PHE A 93 3.02 -2.65 -1.71
CA PHE A 93 1.59 -2.84 -1.95
C PHE A 93 1.07 -1.82 -2.96
N SER A 94 1.39 -0.54 -2.80
CA SER A 94 1.00 0.49 -3.78
C SER A 94 1.48 0.15 -5.18
N LEU A 95 2.68 -0.40 -5.32
CA LEU A 95 3.25 -0.77 -6.61
C LEU A 95 2.49 -1.91 -7.30
N THR A 96 1.87 -2.83 -6.55
CA THR A 96 1.08 -3.92 -7.17
C THR A 96 -0.18 -3.40 -7.86
N SER A 97 -0.65 -2.20 -7.53
CA SER A 97 -1.79 -1.57 -8.22
C SER A 97 -1.54 -1.39 -9.73
N LEU A 98 -0.29 -1.15 -10.15
CA LEU A 98 0.06 -0.99 -11.56
C LEU A 98 -0.28 -2.22 -12.39
N ILE A 99 -0.24 -3.40 -11.77
CA ILE A 99 -0.61 -4.67 -12.38
C ILE A 99 -2.14 -4.76 -12.50
N GLY A 100 -2.89 -4.29 -11.49
CA GLY A 100 -4.34 -4.34 -11.43
C GLY A 100 -5.07 -3.57 -12.54
N ILE A 101 -4.46 -2.52 -13.10
CA ILE A 101 -5.07 -1.66 -14.15
C ILE A 101 -5.44 -2.47 -15.41
N ASN A 102 -4.60 -3.44 -15.76
CA ASN A 102 -4.70 -4.18 -17.02
C ASN A 102 -5.25 -5.60 -16.86
N ILE A 103 -5.38 -6.11 -15.63
CA ILE A 103 -5.92 -7.44 -15.37
C ILE A 103 -7.44 -7.41 -15.56
N LYS A 104 -7.93 -8.32 -16.39
CA LYS A 104 -9.36 -8.62 -16.53
C LYS A 104 -9.67 -9.93 -15.83
N GLY A 105 -10.85 -10.03 -15.23
CA GLY A 105 -11.26 -11.22 -14.51
C GLY A 105 -12.46 -10.96 -13.62
N ASN A 106 -12.81 -11.95 -12.81
CA ASN A 106 -13.88 -11.83 -11.83
C ASN A 106 -13.45 -10.90 -10.68
N GLU A 107 -14.21 -9.82 -10.47
CA GLU A 107 -13.92 -8.79 -9.45
C GLU A 107 -13.90 -9.35 -8.03
N PHE A 108 -14.73 -10.34 -7.72
CA PHE A 108 -14.76 -10.98 -6.40
C PHE A 108 -13.46 -11.76 -6.13
N ILE A 109 -12.94 -12.47 -7.13
CA ILE A 109 -11.65 -13.18 -7.02
C ILE A 109 -10.50 -12.16 -6.86
N GLN A 110 -10.53 -11.08 -7.64
CA GLN A 110 -9.56 -10.00 -7.57
C GLN A 110 -9.53 -9.33 -6.19
N LEU A 111 -10.70 -9.09 -5.61
CA LEU A 111 -10.86 -8.58 -4.25
C LEU A 111 -10.23 -9.52 -3.21
N ILE A 112 -10.53 -10.82 -3.29
CA ILE A 112 -9.94 -11.81 -2.38
C ILE A 112 -8.41 -11.79 -2.48
N ILE A 113 -7.85 -11.77 -3.70
CA ILE A 113 -6.40 -11.72 -3.91
C ILE A 113 -5.80 -10.46 -3.28
N ALA A 114 -6.40 -9.29 -3.50
CA ALA A 114 -5.93 -8.03 -2.93
C ALA A 114 -5.93 -8.07 -1.38
N LEU A 115 -6.99 -8.60 -0.77
CA LEU A 115 -7.10 -8.75 0.68
C LEU A 115 -6.08 -9.76 1.22
N CYS A 116 -5.93 -10.93 0.58
CA CYS A 116 -4.92 -11.91 0.96
C CYS A 116 -3.50 -11.32 0.92
N LEU A 117 -3.18 -10.55 -0.12
CA LEU A 117 -1.89 -9.86 -0.23
C LEU A 117 -1.70 -8.83 0.89
N MET A 118 -2.74 -8.04 1.20
CA MET A 118 -2.71 -7.08 2.31
C MET A 118 -2.44 -7.77 3.65
N PHE A 119 -3.18 -8.84 3.98
CA PHE A 119 -3.00 -9.59 5.22
C PHE A 119 -1.63 -10.27 5.29
N LEU A 120 -1.12 -10.77 4.16
CA LEU A 120 0.22 -11.33 4.08
C LEU A 120 1.29 -10.28 4.41
N LEU A 121 1.18 -9.06 3.87
CA LEU A 121 2.09 -7.96 4.17
C LEU A 121 2.02 -7.54 5.65
N CYS A 122 0.82 -7.49 6.23
CA CYS A 122 0.66 -7.29 7.67
C CYS A 122 1.39 -8.38 8.48
N ALA A 123 1.18 -9.66 8.14
CA ALA A 123 1.86 -10.77 8.79
C ALA A 123 3.38 -10.69 8.66
N ILE A 124 3.90 -10.24 7.51
CA ILE A 124 5.33 -10.01 7.29
C ILE A 124 5.88 -8.93 8.23
N ILE A 125 5.16 -7.82 8.46
CA ILE A 125 5.56 -6.78 9.42
C ILE A 125 5.75 -7.39 10.81
N PHE A 126 4.78 -8.18 11.28
CA PHE A 126 4.86 -8.84 12.58
C PHE A 126 6.01 -9.85 12.63
N TYR A 127 6.06 -10.77 11.66
CA TYR A 127 7.06 -11.83 11.62
C TYR A 127 8.50 -11.27 11.59
N LEU A 128 8.78 -10.31 10.72
CA LEU A 128 10.12 -9.74 10.59
C LEU A 128 10.52 -8.93 11.82
N THR A 129 9.58 -8.17 12.40
CA THR A 129 9.84 -7.39 13.62
C THR A 129 10.12 -8.31 14.81
N GLU A 130 9.29 -9.34 15.00
CA GLU A 130 9.48 -10.35 16.04
C GLU A 130 10.79 -11.11 15.88
N ARG A 131 11.10 -11.55 14.65
CA ARG A 131 12.36 -12.24 14.38
C ARG A 131 13.57 -11.37 14.72
N LYS A 132 13.54 -10.08 14.35
CA LYS A 132 14.66 -9.17 14.59
C LYS A 132 14.77 -8.75 16.07
N LEU A 133 13.64 -8.65 16.77
CA LEU A 133 13.61 -8.45 18.22
C LEU A 133 14.30 -9.59 18.95
N ARG A 134 13.92 -10.84 18.65
CA ARG A 134 14.53 -12.03 19.27
C ARG A 134 16.03 -12.09 19.00
N GLN A 135 16.45 -11.95 17.75
CA GLN A 135 17.89 -11.95 17.39
C GLN A 135 18.74 -10.90 18.11
N LYS A 136 18.13 -9.81 18.61
CA LYS A 136 18.87 -8.70 19.22
C LYS A 136 18.83 -8.70 20.74
N PHE A 137 17.79 -9.27 21.35
CA PHE A 137 17.51 -9.12 22.79
C PHE A 137 17.16 -10.43 23.51
N GLU A 138 17.15 -11.56 22.79
CA GLU A 138 17.12 -12.92 23.33
C GLU A 138 18.39 -13.65 22.90
#